data_AF-A0A976QJ53-F1
#
_entry.id   AF-A0A976QJ53-F1
#
_cell.length_a   1.000
_cell.length_b   1.000
_cell.length_c   1.000
_cell.angle_alpha   90.00
_cell.angle_beta   90.00
_cell.angle_gamma   90.00
#
_symmetry.space_group_name_H-M   'P 1'
#
loop_
_entity.id
_entity.type
_entity.pdbx_description
1 polymer ?
#
loop_
_entity_poly.entity_id
_entity_poly.type
_entity_poly.pdbx_seq_one_letter_code
_entity_poly.pdbx_strand_id
1 'polypeptide(L)'
;MFSLDKGMLVMGFRNHMEPLSFKEAEKLIRKISQYGSVIPSTHARGQMKERDYTTRDVFHILKHGKIRKREENPDGQHKYHVHGKDIEGHKGTVVVAIVNRKLLVIVTVLGGME
;
A
#
# COMPACT_ATOMS: atom_id res chain seq x y z
N MET A 1 10.23 -37.39 -23.38
CA MET A 1 10.85 -37.06 -22.07
C MET A 1 11.41 -35.65 -22.18
N PHE A 2 10.60 -34.63 -21.88
CA PHE A 2 11.05 -33.24 -21.91
C PHE A 2 11.52 -32.87 -20.51
N SER A 3 12.79 -32.49 -20.40
CA SER A 3 13.41 -32.08 -19.15
C SER A 3 12.78 -30.76 -18.70
N LEU A 4 12.01 -30.81 -17.62
CA LEU A 4 11.50 -29.63 -16.92
C LEU A 4 12.62 -29.10 -16.03
N ASP A 5 13.19 -27.96 -16.41
CA ASP A 5 14.08 -27.18 -15.56
C ASP A 5 13.37 -26.89 -14.23
N LYS A 6 13.95 -27.43 -13.14
CA LYS A 6 13.45 -27.29 -11.76
C LYS A 6 13.43 -25.84 -11.25
N GLY A 7 13.90 -24.87 -12.05
CA GLY A 7 13.80 -23.44 -11.76
C GLY A 7 12.48 -22.77 -12.18
N MET A 8 11.70 -23.39 -13.07
CA MET A 8 10.50 -22.75 -13.65
C MET A 8 9.25 -22.90 -12.77
N LEU A 9 9.28 -23.77 -11.75
CA LEU A 9 8.14 -24.04 -10.88
C LEU A 9 8.01 -23.09 -9.66
N VAL A 10 9.00 -22.22 -9.40
CA VAL A 10 8.99 -21.30 -8.25
C VAL A 10 8.55 -19.87 -8.63
N MET A 11 8.28 -19.60 -9.91
CA MET A 11 7.72 -18.31 -10.37
C MET A 11 6.19 -18.34 -10.42
N GLY A 12 5.55 -18.72 -9.32
CA GLY A 12 4.12 -18.52 -9.15
C GLY A 12 3.82 -17.02 -8.99
N PHE A 13 3.33 -16.38 -10.06
CA PHE A 13 2.65 -15.08 -10.04
C PHE A 13 3.38 -13.92 -9.34
N ARG A 14 4.58 -13.57 -9.79
CA ARG A 14 5.10 -12.23 -9.50
C ARG A 14 4.51 -11.22 -10.48
N ASN A 15 3.32 -10.70 -10.17
CA ASN A 15 2.80 -9.50 -10.82
C ASN A 15 3.64 -8.30 -10.33
N HIS A 16 4.82 -8.10 -10.91
CA HIS A 16 5.58 -6.87 -10.74
C HIS A 16 4.90 -5.79 -11.57
N MET A 17 4.23 -4.87 -10.89
CA MET A 17 3.74 -3.67 -11.55
C MET A 17 4.89 -2.69 -11.64
N GLU A 18 5.19 -2.23 -12.86
CA GLU A 18 6.18 -1.19 -13.13
C GLU A 18 6.01 0.01 -12.18
N PRO A 19 7.12 0.67 -11.78
CA PRO A 19 7.06 1.81 -10.88
C PRO A 19 6.25 2.95 -11.50
N LEU A 20 5.17 3.32 -10.85
CA LEU A 20 4.36 4.47 -11.25
C LEU A 20 5.04 5.77 -10.81
N SER A 21 4.79 6.84 -11.57
CA SER A 21 5.06 8.19 -11.09
C SER A 21 4.17 8.52 -9.89
N PHE A 22 4.55 9.52 -9.09
CA PHE A 22 3.77 9.89 -7.90
C PHE A 22 2.32 10.27 -8.25
N LYS A 23 2.10 11.01 -9.34
CA LYS A 23 0.74 11.40 -9.76
C LYS A 23 -0.09 10.20 -10.21
N GLU A 24 0.51 9.24 -10.91
CA GLU A 24 -0.20 8.03 -11.34
C GLU A 24 -0.53 7.12 -10.17
N ALA A 25 0.43 6.92 -9.26
CA ALA A 25 0.20 6.18 -8.03
C ALA A 25 -0.88 6.84 -7.17
N GLU A 26 -0.88 8.17 -6.99
CA GLU A 26 -1.95 8.88 -6.28
C GLU A 26 -3.33 8.62 -6.90
N LYS A 27 -3.46 8.75 -8.22
CA LYS A 27 -4.72 8.49 -8.93
C LYS A 27 -5.18 7.05 -8.74
N LEU A 28 -4.26 6.09 -8.87
CA LEU A 28 -4.59 4.67 -8.75
C LEU A 28 -4.95 4.28 -7.32
N ILE A 29 -4.20 4.74 -6.33
CA ILE A 29 -4.48 4.50 -4.90
C ILE A 29 -5.85 5.03 -4.54
N ARG A 30 -6.20 6.25 -4.97
CA ARG A 30 -7.54 6.83 -4.74
C ARG A 30 -8.63 5.99 -5.39
N LYS A 31 -8.42 5.52 -6.62
CA LYS A 31 -9.36 4.66 -7.32
C LYS A 31 -9.56 3.32 -6.61
N ILE A 32 -8.48 2.64 -6.20
CA ILE A 32 -8.56 1.36 -5.48
C ILE A 32 -9.22 1.55 -4.11
N SER A 33 -8.92 2.64 -3.41
CA SER A 33 -9.53 2.93 -2.11
C SER A 33 -11.03 3.21 -2.19
N GLN A 34 -11.56 3.60 -3.35
CA GLN A 34 -12.99 3.84 -3.56
C GLN A 34 -13.73 2.62 -4.12
N TYR A 35 -13.10 1.87 -5.04
CA TYR A 35 -13.79 0.87 -5.85
C TYR A 35 -13.12 -0.51 -5.84
N GLY A 36 -12.01 -0.67 -5.14
CA GLY A 36 -11.24 -1.91 -5.08
C GLY A 36 -11.12 -2.44 -3.65
N SER A 37 -10.18 -3.37 -3.48
CA SER A 37 -9.88 -3.99 -2.20
C SER A 37 -8.67 -3.33 -1.56
N VAL A 38 -8.83 -2.91 -0.30
CA VAL A 38 -7.75 -2.39 0.54
C VAL A 38 -7.60 -3.33 1.72
N ILE A 39 -6.44 -3.98 1.83
CA ILE A 39 -6.19 -5.00 2.86
C ILE A 39 -5.00 -4.55 3.72
N PRO A 40 -5.19 -4.29 5.02
CA PRO A 40 -4.06 -4.06 5.91
C PRO A 40 -3.34 -5.37 6.23
N SER A 41 -2.01 -5.33 6.14
CA SER A 41 -1.12 -6.41 6.58
C SER A 41 -1.30 -6.68 8.08
N THR A 42 -0.88 -7.85 8.55
CA THR A 42 -0.88 -8.16 9.99
C THR A 42 -0.10 -7.11 10.80
N HIS A 43 1.03 -6.66 10.27
CA HIS A 43 1.83 -5.61 10.88
C HIS A 43 1.08 -4.27 10.96
N ALA A 44 0.46 -3.83 9.86
CA ALA A 44 -0.35 -2.61 9.83
C ALA A 44 -1.56 -2.69 10.78
N ARG A 45 -2.22 -3.85 10.87
CA ARG A 45 -3.34 -4.06 11.81
C ARG A 45 -2.90 -3.90 13.27
N GLY A 46 -1.72 -4.42 13.62
CA GLY A 46 -1.13 -4.24 14.95
C GLY A 46 -0.92 -2.77 15.27
N GLN A 47 -0.26 -2.04 14.36
CA GLN A 47 -0.01 -0.60 14.50
C GLN A 47 -1.30 0.23 14.59
N MET A 48 -2.31 -0.11 13.79
CA MET A 48 -3.61 0.55 13.84
C MET A 48 -4.25 0.35 15.21
N LYS A 49 -4.24 -0.87 15.76
CA LYS A 49 -4.79 -1.15 17.09
C LYS A 49 -4.02 -0.43 18.20
N GLU A 50 -2.69 -0.44 18.14
CA GLU A 50 -1.82 0.16 19.17
C GLU A 50 -1.98 1.69 19.25
N ARG A 51 -2.40 2.33 18.16
CA ARG A 51 -2.46 3.80 18.02
C ARG A 51 -3.87 4.34 17.83
N ASP A 52 -4.88 3.51 18.12
CA ASP A 52 -6.29 3.79 17.90
C ASP A 52 -6.60 4.34 16.49
N TYR A 53 -5.87 3.85 15.49
CA TYR A 53 -5.99 4.32 14.12
C TYR A 53 -7.08 3.56 13.39
N THR A 54 -8.18 4.25 13.09
CA THR A 54 -9.34 3.58 12.51
C THR A 54 -9.15 3.32 11.02
N THR A 55 -9.93 2.41 10.47
CA THR A 55 -10.01 2.24 9.01
C THR A 55 -10.47 3.52 8.31
N ARG A 56 -11.30 4.35 8.96
CA ARG A 56 -11.77 5.62 8.37
C ARG A 56 -10.62 6.61 8.20
N ASP A 57 -9.71 6.68 9.16
CA ASP A 57 -8.53 7.55 9.11
C ASP A 57 -7.60 7.18 7.97
N VAL A 58 -7.32 5.88 7.85
CA VAL A 58 -6.54 5.34 6.74
C VAL A 58 -7.17 5.70 5.40
N PHE A 59 -8.47 5.45 5.23
CA PHE A 59 -9.15 5.75 3.97
C PHE A 59 -9.21 7.25 3.68
N HIS A 60 -9.33 8.10 4.72
CA HIS A 60 -9.25 9.54 4.58
C HIS A 60 -7.88 9.96 4.02
N ILE A 61 -6.79 9.42 4.58
CA ILE A 61 -5.44 9.67 4.04
C ILE A 61 -5.28 9.14 2.63
N LEU A 62 -5.72 7.93 2.31
CA LEU A 62 -5.58 7.38 0.96
C LEU A 62 -6.37 8.20 -0.08
N LYS A 63 -7.50 8.79 0.32
CA LYS A 63 -8.34 9.62 -0.55
C LYS A 63 -7.76 11.03 -0.77
N HIS A 64 -7.20 11.66 0.27
CA HIS A 64 -6.84 13.08 0.25
C HIS A 64 -5.34 13.34 0.27
N GLY A 65 -4.54 12.37 0.71
CA GLY A 65 -3.11 12.48 0.87
C GLY A 65 -2.32 12.59 -0.43
N LYS A 66 -1.01 12.78 -0.24
CA LYS A 66 -0.01 13.00 -1.28
C LYS A 66 1.17 12.07 -1.10
N ILE A 67 1.68 11.54 -2.22
CA ILE A 67 2.86 10.70 -2.21
C ILE A 67 4.08 11.59 -2.19
N ARG A 68 4.92 11.44 -1.15
CA ARG A 68 6.19 12.19 -1.04
C ARG A 68 7.43 11.30 -1.14
N LYS A 69 7.26 9.99 -0.97
CA LYS A 69 8.34 9.01 -1.00
C LYS A 69 7.86 7.74 -1.68
N ARG A 70 8.76 7.13 -2.46
CA ARG A 70 8.65 5.77 -2.98
C ARG A 70 9.87 4.99 -2.53
N GLU A 71 9.65 3.76 -2.11
CA GLU A 71 10.70 2.79 -1.78
C GLU A 71 10.54 1.58 -2.69
N GLU A 72 11.67 0.95 -3.02
CA GLU A 72 11.69 -0.32 -3.72
C GLU A 72 12.23 -1.38 -2.76
N ASN A 73 11.48 -2.46 -2.63
CA ASN A 73 11.93 -3.62 -1.88
C ASN A 73 12.92 -4.45 -2.72
N PRO A 74 13.79 -5.26 -2.08
CA PRO A 74 14.69 -6.19 -2.80
C PRO A 74 13.98 -7.20 -3.70
N ASP A 75 12.69 -7.45 -3.48
CA ASP A 75 11.86 -8.32 -4.30
C ASP A 75 11.27 -7.62 -5.54
N GLY A 76 11.62 -6.35 -5.79
CA GLY A 76 11.10 -5.55 -6.91
C GLY A 76 9.70 -4.96 -6.66
N GLN A 77 9.13 -5.08 -5.46
CA GLN A 77 7.87 -4.43 -5.13
C GLN A 77 8.08 -2.97 -4.70
N HIS A 78 7.26 -2.06 -5.25
CA HIS A 78 7.29 -0.65 -4.87
C HIS A 78 6.29 -0.34 -3.75
N LYS A 79 6.77 0.42 -2.75
CA LYS A 79 5.97 1.00 -1.68
C LYS A 79 5.85 2.50 -1.86
N TYR A 80 4.68 3.04 -1.56
CA TYR A 80 4.40 4.48 -1.65
C TYR A 80 3.97 5.01 -0.29
N HIS A 81 4.55 6.13 0.12
CA HIS A 81 4.22 6.78 1.39
C HIS A 81 3.21 7.88 1.12
N VAL A 82 1.96 7.63 1.49
CA VAL A 82 0.86 8.59 1.35
C VAL A 82 0.79 9.41 2.63
N HIS A 83 1.24 10.66 2.56
CA HIS A 83 1.19 11.61 3.67
C HIS A 83 -0.12 12.39 3.63
N GLY A 84 -0.76 12.55 4.77
CA GLY A 84 -2.01 13.29 4.88
C GLY A 84 -2.36 13.62 6.32
N LYS A 85 -3.64 13.90 6.52
CA LYS A 85 -4.24 14.04 7.84
C LYS A 85 -5.34 12.98 7.99
N ASP A 86 -5.52 12.46 9.19
CA ASP A 86 -6.68 11.64 9.53
C ASP A 86 -7.98 12.47 9.53
N ILE A 87 -9.10 11.88 9.98
CA ILE A 87 -10.39 12.56 9.98
C ILE A 87 -10.45 13.72 10.99
N GLU A 88 -9.63 13.68 12.04
CA GLU A 88 -9.57 14.67 13.11
C GLU A 88 -8.55 15.79 12.81
N GLY A 89 -7.71 15.60 11.79
CA GLY A 89 -6.73 16.57 11.35
C GLY A 89 -5.31 16.30 11.83
N HIS A 90 -5.06 15.21 12.56
CA HIS A 90 -3.73 14.79 12.98
C HIS A 90 -2.93 14.25 11.79
N LYS A 91 -1.63 14.52 11.79
CA LYS A 91 -0.77 14.10 10.68
C LYS A 91 -0.60 12.58 10.70
N GLY A 92 -0.71 11.96 9.53
CA GLY A 92 -0.48 10.53 9.35
C GLY A 92 0.22 10.22 8.03
N THR A 93 0.83 9.04 7.97
CA THR A 93 1.40 8.47 6.76
C THR A 93 0.99 7.01 6.65
N VAL A 94 0.40 6.65 5.50
CA VAL A 94 0.04 5.27 5.18
C VAL A 94 1.01 4.77 4.11
N VAL A 95 1.74 3.70 4.39
CA VAL A 95 2.65 3.05 3.44
C VAL A 95 1.90 1.93 2.75
N VAL A 96 1.87 1.96 1.42
CA VAL A 96 1.05 1.05 0.62
C VAL A 96 1.86 0.38 -0.48
N ALA A 97 1.51 -0.86 -0.78
CA ALA A 97 1.95 -1.57 -1.98
C ALA A 97 0.75 -1.76 -2.91
N ILE A 98 0.92 -1.42 -4.19
CA ILE A 98 -0.10 -1.66 -5.22
C ILE A 98 0.18 -3.03 -5.81
N VAL A 99 -0.68 -4.02 -5.51
CA VAL A 99 -0.51 -5.39 -5.99
C VAL A 99 -0.99 -5.53 -7.43
N ASN A 100 -2.12 -4.89 -7.74
CA ASN A 100 -2.65 -4.76 -9.09
C ASN A 100 -3.63 -3.58 -9.13
N ARG A 101 -4.28 -3.36 -10.29
CA ARG A 101 -5.20 -2.23 -10.50
C ARG A 101 -6.47 -2.23 -9.63
N LYS A 102 -6.72 -3.28 -8.84
CA LYS A 102 -7.88 -3.44 -7.96
C LYS A 102 -7.53 -3.78 -6.50
N LEU A 103 -6.26 -4.03 -6.19
CA LEU A 103 -5.83 -4.47 -4.85
C LEU A 103 -4.66 -3.63 -4.34
N LEU A 104 -4.87 -3.07 -3.16
CA LEU A 104 -3.89 -2.31 -2.39
C LEU A 104 -3.66 -3.01 -1.05
N VAL A 105 -2.39 -3.18 -0.69
CA VAL A 105 -2.01 -3.67 0.63
C VAL A 105 -1.45 -2.51 1.44
N ILE A 106 -1.99 -2.28 2.65
CA ILE A 106 -1.38 -1.35 3.60
C ILE A 106 -0.28 -2.12 4.33
N VAL A 107 0.96 -1.65 4.18
CA VAL A 107 2.14 -2.29 4.74
C VAL A 107 2.37 -1.79 6.17
N THR A 108 2.28 -0.47 6.35
CA THR A 108 2.62 0.23 7.60
C THR A 108 1.74 1.46 7.74
N VAL A 109 1.40 1.81 8.97
CA VAL A 109 0.74 3.06 9.33
C VAL A 109 1.62 3.82 10.32
N LEU A 110 1.83 5.11 10.07
CA LEU A 110 2.62 6.02 10.91
C LEU A 110 1.75 7.23 11.30
N GLY A 111 1.80 7.64 12.56
CA GLY A 111 0.88 8.63 13.14
C GLY A 111 -0.33 7.98 13.83
N GLY A 112 -1.28 8.82 14.25
CA GLY A 112 -2.36 8.51 15.19
C GLY A 112 -2.42 9.58 16.29
N MET A 113 -3.37 9.49 17.21
CA MET A 113 -3.39 10.37 18.39
C MET A 113 -2.05 10.24 19.13
N GLU A 114 -1.37 11.38 19.36
CA GLU A 114 -0.31 11.54 20.36
C GLU A 114 -0.94 11.83 21.73
#